data_AF-A0A496QTJ1-F1
#
_entry.id   AF-A0A496QTJ1-F1
#
_cell.length_a   1.000
_cell.length_b   1.000
_cell.length_c   1.000
_cell.angle_alpha   90.00
_cell.angle_beta   90.00
_cell.angle_gamma   90.00
#
_symmetry.space_group_name_H-M   'P 1'
#
loop_
_entity.id
_entity.type
_entity.pdbx_description
1 polymer ?
#
loop_
_entity_poly.entity_id
_entity_poly.type
_entity_poly.pdbx_seq_one_letter_code
_entity_poly.pdbx_strand_id
1 'polypeptide(L)'
;MNSRKHIKIIRVIRDMIFCDFAYINPKVSLQKGEVYPFIEMEDVTPGNRYITACKTREYKGGGSRFQSNDIIFARITPCLENGKIAQVKGKDGEKYFGSTEFFVFRAKEGISDSGFLFYLSYSDIIRKPAEKSMYGASGRQRATLDVIK
;
A
#
# COMPACT_ATOMS: atom_id res chain seq x y z
N MET A 1 -5.04 -30.68 -27.17
CA MET A 1 -5.39 -30.20 -25.81
C MET A 1 -4.39 -29.15 -25.31
N ASN A 2 -4.82 -27.88 -25.29
CA ASN A 2 -4.52 -26.79 -24.34
C ASN A 2 -3.12 -26.45 -23.76
N SER A 3 -1.99 -27.02 -24.19
CA SER A 3 -0.69 -26.63 -23.62
C SER A 3 -0.19 -25.23 -24.06
N ARG A 4 -0.44 -24.81 -25.32
CA ARG A 4 0.08 -23.53 -25.87
C ARG A 4 -0.68 -22.28 -25.40
N LYS A 5 -1.94 -22.41 -24.95
CA LYS A 5 -2.72 -21.29 -24.39
C LYS A 5 -2.27 -20.94 -22.97
N HIS A 6 -1.92 -21.93 -22.15
CA HIS A 6 -1.40 -21.69 -20.80
C HIS A 6 -0.04 -21.00 -20.79
N ILE A 7 0.87 -21.35 -21.70
CA ILE A 7 2.19 -20.71 -21.80
C ILE A 7 2.07 -19.24 -22.27
N LYS A 8 1.09 -18.92 -23.14
CA LYS A 8 0.83 -17.53 -23.55
C LYS A 8 0.24 -16.68 -22.42
N ILE A 9 -0.67 -17.22 -21.60
CA ILE A 9 -1.21 -16.51 -20.43
C ILE A 9 -0.10 -16.20 -19.42
N ILE A 10 0.78 -17.17 -19.14
CA ILE A 10 1.93 -16.98 -18.24
C ILE A 10 2.90 -15.92 -18.79
N ARG A 11 3.02 -15.78 -20.11
CA ARG A 11 3.90 -14.79 -20.75
C ARG A 11 3.29 -13.38 -20.79
N VAL A 12 1.98 -13.24 -20.89
CA VAL A 12 1.27 -11.92 -20.85
C VAL A 12 1.26 -11.34 -19.44
N ILE A 13 1.19 -12.17 -18.39
CA ILE A 13 1.30 -11.73 -16.99
C ILE A 13 2.70 -11.17 -16.67
N ARG A 14 3.71 -11.52 -17.47
CA ARG A 14 5.12 -11.13 -17.24
C ARG A 14 5.42 -9.66 -17.55
N ASP A 15 4.50 -8.97 -18.25
CA ASP A 15 4.67 -7.58 -18.69
C ASP A 15 3.64 -6.62 -18.05
N MET A 16 2.82 -7.08 -17.09
CA MET A 16 1.91 -6.21 -16.33
C MET A 16 2.66 -5.61 -15.15
N ILE A 17 2.86 -4.30 -15.21
CA ILE A 17 3.59 -3.54 -14.19
C ILE A 17 2.57 -3.07 -13.14
N PHE A 18 2.89 -3.12 -11.85
CA PHE A 18 1.94 -2.71 -10.79
C PHE A 18 1.44 -1.26 -10.99
N CYS A 19 2.31 -0.39 -11.52
CA CYS A 19 1.96 0.97 -11.92
C CYS A 19 0.85 1.05 -12.97
N ASP A 20 0.59 0.01 -13.75
CA ASP A 20 -0.54 0.00 -14.69
C ASP A 20 -1.87 0.07 -13.94
N PHE A 21 -1.95 -0.49 -12.74
CA PHE A 21 -3.16 -0.55 -11.92
C PHE A 21 -3.20 0.49 -10.80
N ALA A 22 -2.06 1.08 -10.44
CA ALA A 22 -1.95 1.90 -9.24
C ALA A 22 -1.21 3.22 -9.47
N TYR A 23 -1.70 4.28 -8.82
CA TYR A 23 -0.86 5.42 -8.49
C TYR A 23 -0.06 5.10 -7.22
N ILE A 24 1.26 5.27 -7.29
CA ILE A 24 2.17 5.06 -6.16
C ILE A 24 2.43 6.38 -5.45
N ASN A 25 2.22 6.39 -4.13
CA ASN A 25 2.32 7.54 -3.24
C ASN A 25 1.64 8.79 -3.81
N PRO A 26 0.33 8.72 -4.14
CA PRO A 26 -0.41 9.87 -4.64
C PRO A 26 -0.33 11.03 -3.65
N LYS A 27 -0.26 12.25 -4.18
CA LYS A 27 -0.21 13.45 -3.33
C LYS A 27 -1.58 13.66 -2.68
N VAL A 28 -1.56 13.84 -1.36
CA VAL A 28 -2.72 14.31 -0.58
C VAL A 28 -2.30 15.56 0.17
N SER A 29 -3.08 16.64 0.05
CA SER A 29 -2.81 17.91 0.72
C SER A 29 -3.53 17.99 2.07
N LEU A 30 -2.74 18.26 3.12
CA LEU A 30 -3.17 18.47 4.50
C LEU A 30 -2.59 19.80 4.99
N GLN A 31 -3.37 20.52 5.80
CA GLN A 31 -2.94 21.79 6.39
C GLN A 31 -2.29 21.53 7.75
N LYS A 32 -1.18 22.22 8.04
CA LYS A 32 -0.52 22.10 9.34
C LYS A 32 -1.38 22.78 10.41
N GLY A 33 -1.45 22.18 11.60
CA GLY A 33 -2.28 22.67 12.71
C GLY A 33 -3.71 22.14 12.69
N GLU A 34 -4.16 21.55 11.58
CA GLU A 34 -5.47 20.92 11.48
C GLU A 34 -5.44 19.46 11.99
N VAL A 35 -6.58 18.99 12.48
CA VAL A 35 -6.73 17.64 13.03
C VAL A 35 -7.29 16.70 11.96
N TYR A 36 -6.62 15.57 11.75
CA TYR A 36 -7.04 14.54 10.80
C TYR A 36 -7.03 13.15 11.45
N PRO A 37 -7.79 12.18 10.91
CA PRO A 37 -7.66 10.77 11.26
C PRO A 37 -6.23 10.28 11.06
N PHE A 38 -5.74 9.51 12.02
CA PHE A 38 -4.36 9.07 12.07
C PHE A 38 -4.23 7.56 12.26
N ILE A 39 -3.41 6.93 11.42
CA ILE A 39 -3.15 5.47 11.46
C ILE A 39 -1.67 5.22 11.74
N GLU A 40 -1.38 4.54 12.84
CA GLU A 40 -0.05 4.04 13.18
C GLU A 40 0.18 2.64 12.61
N MET A 41 1.44 2.24 12.58
CA MET A 41 1.81 0.89 12.13
C MET A 41 1.22 -0.19 13.04
N GLU A 42 1.07 0.07 14.34
CA GLU A 42 0.48 -0.86 15.30
C GLU A 42 -1.00 -1.13 15.02
N ASP A 43 -1.73 -0.13 14.54
CA ASP A 43 -3.15 -0.22 14.25
C ASP A 43 -3.46 -1.20 13.08
N VAL A 44 -2.46 -1.49 12.24
CA VAL A 44 -2.61 -2.42 11.09
C VAL A 44 -2.48 -3.87 11.55
N THR A 45 -3.60 -4.59 11.58
CA THR A 45 -3.62 -6.03 11.85
C THR A 45 -3.34 -6.83 10.57
N PRO A 46 -2.32 -7.71 10.55
CA PRO A 46 -2.09 -8.63 9.44
C PRO A 46 -3.32 -9.44 9.03
N GLY A 47 -3.53 -9.61 7.73
CA GLY A 47 -4.66 -10.38 7.18
C GLY A 47 -6.01 -9.66 7.20
N ASN A 48 -6.17 -8.59 7.97
CA ASN A 48 -7.38 -7.76 7.93
C ASN A 48 -7.33 -6.84 6.73
N ARG A 49 -8.27 -7.03 5.80
CA ARG A 49 -8.35 -6.20 4.60
C ARG A 49 -8.58 -4.72 4.89
N TYR A 50 -9.45 -4.41 5.84
CA TYR A 50 -9.86 -3.03 6.09
C TYR A 50 -9.28 -2.52 7.39
N ILE A 51 -8.95 -1.22 7.39
CA ILE A 51 -8.62 -0.47 8.59
C ILE A 51 -9.45 0.82 8.65
N THR A 52 -9.87 1.19 9.84
CA THR A 52 -10.49 2.49 10.13
C THR A 52 -9.66 3.17 11.20
N ALA A 53 -9.45 4.48 11.07
CA ALA A 53 -8.70 5.22 12.07
C ALA A 53 -9.49 5.30 13.38
N CYS A 54 -8.88 4.83 14.48
CA CYS A 54 -9.47 4.89 15.82
C CYS A 54 -9.09 6.17 16.58
N LYS A 55 -8.20 6.98 16.01
CA LYS A 55 -7.66 8.19 16.63
C LYS A 55 -7.47 9.29 15.60
N THR A 56 -7.47 10.53 16.08
CA THR A 56 -7.12 11.72 15.31
C THR A 56 -5.86 12.34 15.89
N ARG A 57 -5.10 13.05 15.05
CA ARG A 57 -3.94 13.83 15.48
C ARG A 57 -3.86 15.13 14.70
N GLU A 58 -3.29 16.15 15.33
CA GLU A 58 -2.89 17.36 14.65
C GLU A 58 -1.78 17.05 13.64
N TYR A 59 -1.95 17.50 12.40
CA TYR A 59 -0.95 17.31 11.36
C TYR A 59 0.17 18.33 11.50
N LYS A 60 1.38 17.85 11.80
CA LYS A 60 2.59 18.69 11.98
C LYS A 60 3.49 18.77 10.74
N GLY A 61 3.06 18.20 9.61
CA GLY A 61 3.84 18.18 8.37
C GLY A 61 4.62 16.89 8.08
N GLY A 62 4.50 15.86 8.92
CA GLY A 62 5.19 14.57 8.77
C GLY A 62 4.21 13.41 8.60
N GLY A 63 4.72 12.28 8.09
CA GLY A 63 3.91 11.06 7.88
C GLY A 63 3.50 10.85 6.42
N SER A 64 3.14 9.60 6.10
CA SER A 64 2.51 9.27 4.82
C SER A 64 1.09 9.83 4.81
N ARG A 65 0.66 10.35 3.67
CA ARG A 65 -0.66 10.97 3.49
C ARG A 65 -1.44 10.18 2.45
N PHE A 66 -2.72 9.96 2.73
CA PHE A 66 -3.58 9.10 1.94
C PHE A 66 -5.04 9.49 2.16
N GLN A 67 -5.95 8.85 1.44
CA GLN A 67 -7.38 9.07 1.56
C GLN A 67 -8.13 7.74 1.68
N SER A 68 -9.44 7.79 1.94
CA SER A 68 -10.27 6.59 1.89
C SER A 68 -10.12 5.82 0.58
N ASN A 69 -10.17 4.50 0.68
CA ASN A 69 -9.92 3.52 -0.38
C ASN A 69 -8.47 3.36 -0.84
N ASP A 70 -7.52 4.16 -0.34
CA ASP A 70 -6.10 3.89 -0.57
C ASP A 70 -5.67 2.62 0.19
N ILE A 71 -4.67 1.93 -0.37
CA ILE A 71 -3.97 0.83 0.27
C ILE A 71 -2.75 1.38 0.98
N ILE A 72 -2.66 1.17 2.29
CA ILE A 72 -1.43 1.37 3.05
C ILE A 72 -0.65 0.06 3.08
N PHE A 73 0.63 0.14 2.75
CA PHE A 73 1.53 -1.00 2.60
C PHE A 73 2.79 -0.73 3.43
N ALA A 74 3.01 -1.53 4.48
CA ALA A 74 4.20 -1.35 5.32
C ALA A 74 5.48 -1.51 4.49
N ARG A 75 6.47 -0.65 4.74
CA ARG A 75 7.76 -0.72 4.05
C ARG A 75 8.94 -1.06 4.97
N ILE A 76 8.71 -1.36 6.25
CA ILE A 76 9.75 -1.59 7.26
C ILE A 76 9.66 -3.00 7.87
N THR A 77 10.79 -3.62 8.23
CA THR A 77 10.86 -4.89 8.96
C THR A 77 10.45 -4.69 10.43
N PRO A 78 9.76 -5.66 11.07
CA PRO A 78 9.16 -6.87 10.48
C PRO A 78 7.75 -6.64 9.92
N CYS A 79 7.29 -5.39 9.85
CA CYS A 79 5.90 -5.06 9.54
C CYS A 79 5.48 -5.51 8.14
N LEU A 80 6.35 -5.32 7.14
CA LEU A 80 6.11 -5.81 5.78
C LEU A 80 6.05 -7.34 5.72
N GLU A 81 7.04 -8.01 6.32
CA GLU A 81 7.13 -9.49 6.36
C GLU A 81 5.91 -10.11 7.04
N ASN A 82 5.38 -9.44 8.07
CA ASN A 82 4.15 -9.80 8.76
C ASN A 82 2.89 -9.47 7.96
N GLY A 83 2.98 -8.90 6.75
CA GLY A 83 1.83 -8.60 5.91
C GLY A 83 0.95 -7.47 6.43
N LYS A 84 1.52 -6.46 7.11
CA LYS A 84 0.79 -5.24 7.51
C LYS A 84 0.45 -4.39 6.27
N ILE A 85 -0.62 -4.78 5.59
CA ILE A 85 -1.17 -4.15 4.40
C ILE A 85 -2.68 -4.05 4.60
N ALA A 86 -3.26 -2.89 4.37
CA ALA A 86 -4.69 -2.68 4.56
C ALA A 86 -5.26 -1.62 3.60
N GLN A 87 -6.53 -1.77 3.26
CA GLN A 87 -7.35 -0.75 2.61
C GLN A 87 -7.98 0.17 3.66
N VAL A 88 -7.79 1.47 3.51
CA VAL A 88 -8.34 2.48 4.42
C VAL A 88 -9.82 2.65 4.16
N LYS A 89 -10.65 2.42 5.18
CA LYS A 89 -12.11 2.54 5.13
C LYS A 89 -12.56 3.77 5.91
N GLY A 90 -13.36 4.61 5.25
CA GLY A 90 -13.83 5.89 5.77
C GLY A 90 -14.85 6.53 4.84
N LYS A 91 -15.14 7.81 5.07
CA LYS A 91 -16.02 8.59 4.18
C LYS A 91 -15.29 8.88 2.87
N ASP A 92 -16.02 8.89 1.75
CA ASP A 92 -15.39 9.18 0.47
C ASP A 92 -14.69 10.55 0.46
N GLY A 93 -13.49 10.60 -0.10
CA GLY A 93 -12.61 11.78 -0.10
C GLY A 93 -12.02 12.18 1.26
N GLU A 94 -12.30 11.46 2.35
CA GLU A 94 -11.72 11.73 3.66
C GLU A 94 -10.20 11.54 3.63
N LYS A 95 -9.48 12.49 4.22
CA LYS A 95 -8.02 12.52 4.19
C LYS A 95 -7.43 12.07 5.51
N TYR A 96 -6.32 11.37 5.41
CA TYR A 96 -5.64 10.72 6.51
C TYR A 96 -4.15 11.01 6.45
N PHE A 97 -3.50 10.84 7.59
CA PHE A 97 -2.06 10.64 7.63
C PHE A 97 -1.70 9.50 8.58
N GLY A 98 -0.46 9.05 8.50
CA GLY A 98 -0.01 7.92 9.29
C GLY A 98 1.50 7.83 9.40
N SER A 99 1.97 6.66 9.81
CA SER A 99 3.40 6.34 9.85
C SER A 99 4.13 6.73 8.56
N THR A 100 5.35 7.24 8.66
CA THR A 100 6.28 7.45 7.53
C THR A 100 6.75 6.15 6.88
N GLU A 101 6.40 5.02 7.49
CA GLU A 101 6.77 3.67 7.05
C GLU A 101 5.66 3.00 6.22
N PHE A 102 4.73 3.78 5.66
CA PHE A 102 3.79 3.32 4.66
C PHE A 102 4.18 3.78 3.27
N PHE A 103 4.18 2.84 2.33
CA PHE A 103 3.81 3.15 0.95
C PHE A 103 2.28 3.25 0.83
N VAL A 104 1.82 4.09 -0.09
CA VAL A 104 0.41 4.32 -0.36
C VAL A 104 0.14 3.98 -1.81
N PHE A 105 -0.88 3.17 -2.08
CA PHE A 105 -1.30 2.83 -3.43
C PHE A 105 -2.77 3.21 -3.64
N ARG A 106 -3.06 3.84 -4.77
CA ARG A 106 -4.42 4.25 -5.14
C ARG A 106 -4.82 3.64 -6.47
N ALA A 107 -6.02 3.09 -6.53
CA ALA A 107 -6.57 2.53 -7.74
C ALA A 107 -6.71 3.60 -8.83
N LYS A 108 -6.50 3.21 -10.09
CA LYS A 108 -6.73 4.06 -11.25
C LYS A 108 -8.15 3.85 -11.75
N GLU A 109 -8.96 4.90 -11.69
CA GLU A 109 -10.34 4.85 -12.16
C GLU A 109 -10.43 4.34 -13.61
N GLY A 110 -11.38 3.44 -13.86
CA GLY A 110 -11.55 2.79 -15.17
C GLY A 110 -10.53 1.70 -15.50
N ILE A 111 -9.50 1.50 -14.68
CA ILE A 111 -8.47 0.44 -14.86
C ILE A 111 -8.51 -0.58 -13.73
N SER A 112 -8.69 -0.11 -12.49
CA SER A 112 -8.73 -0.95 -11.30
C SER A 112 -9.66 -0.35 -10.24
N ASP A 113 -10.05 -1.18 -9.27
CA ASP A 113 -10.71 -0.75 -8.04
C ASP A 113 -9.84 -1.05 -6.81
N SER A 114 -10.18 -0.44 -5.67
CA SER A 114 -9.42 -0.57 -4.43
C SER A 114 -9.39 -2.00 -3.88
N GLY A 115 -10.42 -2.81 -4.15
CA GLY A 115 -10.44 -4.21 -3.74
C GLY A 115 -9.52 -5.08 -4.56
N PHE A 116 -9.57 -4.93 -5.89
CA PHE A 116 -8.58 -5.56 -6.77
C PHE A 116 -7.16 -5.15 -6.36
N LEU A 117 -6.93 -3.85 -6.16
CA LEU A 117 -5.62 -3.33 -5.80
C LEU A 117 -5.13 -3.88 -4.45
N PHE A 118 -6.01 -3.99 -3.45
CA PHE A 118 -5.67 -4.63 -2.17
C PHE A 118 -5.15 -6.07 -2.38
N TYR A 119 -5.89 -6.91 -3.10
CA TYR A 119 -5.48 -8.30 -3.30
C TYR A 119 -4.21 -8.42 -4.15
N LEU A 120 -4.04 -7.53 -5.14
CA LEU A 120 -2.80 -7.45 -5.90
C LEU A 120 -1.62 -7.06 -5.00
N SER A 121 -1.77 -6.04 -4.16
CA SER A 121 -0.74 -5.64 -3.19
C SER A 121 -0.43 -6.73 -2.17
N TYR A 122 -1.43 -7.49 -1.71
CA TYR A 122 -1.24 -8.59 -0.76
C TYR A 122 -0.63 -9.84 -1.39
N SER A 123 -0.72 -9.97 -2.72
CA SER A 123 -0.23 -11.13 -3.46
C SER A 123 1.29 -11.29 -3.35
N ASP A 124 1.75 -12.53 -3.46
CA ASP A 124 3.18 -12.84 -3.51
C ASP A 124 3.89 -12.19 -4.71
N ILE A 125 3.16 -11.78 -5.74
CA ILE A 125 3.70 -11.09 -6.92
C ILE A 125 4.24 -9.71 -6.52
N ILE A 126 3.59 -9.02 -5.56
CA ILE A 126 4.00 -7.70 -5.10
C ILE A 126 4.75 -7.76 -3.77
N ARG A 127 4.24 -8.55 -2.82
CA ARG A 127 4.77 -8.56 -1.45
C ARG A 127 6.16 -9.18 -1.36
N LYS A 128 6.42 -10.31 -2.02
CA LYS A 128 7.73 -11.00 -1.94
C LYS A 128 8.86 -10.19 -2.58
N PRO A 129 8.70 -9.56 -3.76
CA PRO A 129 9.72 -8.65 -4.27
C PRO A 129 10.01 -7.49 -3.32
N ALA A 130 8.97 -6.88 -2.73
CA ALA A 130 9.13 -5.81 -1.75
C ALA A 130 9.95 -6.27 -0.53
N GLU A 131 9.65 -7.43 0.05
CA GLU A 131 10.41 -8.05 1.14
C GLU A 131 11.88 -8.33 0.76
N LYS A 132 12.14 -8.72 -0.49
CA LYS A 132 13.51 -8.96 -0.97
C LYS A 132 14.30 -7.68 -1.24
N SER A 133 13.63 -6.54 -1.38
CA SER A 133 14.28 -5.23 -1.60
C SER A 133 14.74 -4.54 -0.32
N MET A 134 14.49 -5.16 0.84
CA MET A 134 14.74 -4.57 2.15
C MET A 134 16.24 -4.27 2.34
N TYR A 135 16.58 -3.01 2.63
CA TYR A 135 17.96 -2.55 2.87
C TYR A 135 18.06 -1.73 4.16
N GLY A 136 19.24 -1.68 4.79
CA GLY A 136 19.49 -0.93 6.02
C GLY A 136 20.25 -1.73 7.10
N ALA A 137 20.46 -1.10 8.26
CA ALA A 137 21.14 -1.71 9.41
C ALA A 137 20.36 -2.88 10.02
N SER A 138 21.05 -3.80 10.73
CA SER A 138 20.42 -5.03 11.24
C SER A 138 19.20 -4.71 12.12
N GLY A 139 18.05 -5.32 11.78
CA GLY A 139 16.79 -5.21 12.52
C GLY A 139 15.85 -4.10 12.06
N ARG A 140 16.32 -3.07 11.33
CA ARG A 140 15.46 -2.04 10.73
C ARG A 140 15.80 -1.82 9.27
N GLN A 141 15.30 -2.70 8.43
CA GLN A 141 15.43 -2.59 6.98
C GLN A 141 14.15 -2.01 6.37
N ARG A 142 14.28 -1.39 5.20
CA ARG A 142 13.16 -0.77 4.47
C ARG A 142 13.14 -1.20 3.01
N ALA A 143 11.94 -1.39 2.47
CA ALA A 143 11.73 -1.74 1.08
C ALA A 143 11.95 -0.51 0.20
N THR A 144 12.37 -0.75 -1.04
CA THR A 144 12.36 0.27 -2.10
C THR A 144 11.13 0.08 -2.99
N LEU A 145 10.68 1.17 -3.60
CA LEU A 145 9.57 1.10 -4.58
C LEU A 145 10.01 0.54 -5.93
N ASP A 146 11.32 0.52 -6.21
CA ASP A 146 11.81 0.22 -7.56
C ASP A 146 11.57 -1.22 -7.99
N VAL A 147 11.33 -2.13 -7.04
CA VAL A 147 10.94 -3.52 -7.31
C VAL A 147 9.43 -3.72 -7.45
N ILE A 148 8.64 -2.72 -7.02
CA ILE A 148 7.17 -2.74 -7.07
C ILE A 148 6.69 -1.96 -8.29
N LYS A 149 7.46 -0.97 -8.75
CA LYS A 149 7.11 -0.07 -9.84
C LYS A 149 6.94 -0.74 -11.18
#